data_AF-A0A0M2R5F0-F1
#
_entry.id   AF-A0A0M2R5F0-F1
#
_cell.length_a   1.000
_cell.length_b   1.000
_cell.length_c   1.000
_cell.angle_alpha   90.00
_cell.angle_beta   90.00
_cell.angle_gamma   90.00
#
_symmetry.space_group_name_H-M   'P 1'
#
loop_
_entity.id
_entity.type
_entity.pdbx_description
1 polymer ?
#
loop_
_entity_poly.entity_id
_entity_poly.type
_entity_poly.pdbx_seq_one_letter_code
_entity_poly.pdbx_strand_id
1 'polypeptide(L)'
;MNKVNEHKLSPNNKLRPETQAIEHAAQVIGAVKKERDPRLDFFRGVAMLIIFVAHVPGNFWAKFIPARFGPSDAAEMFVFCSGFAAAIAFGGTFRRSGFFMGTMRIVIRCVQLYVAHLGLFFVLATVCAIATAYFVDFNYIGKLNLTYFFNNTSEALGALFTLTYVPNFFDIMPMYIGVLALVPVVILLARVHPYLVPAFSIALYAASWQWQLEFPAEPFSDRPWFFNPLTWQLLFFTGFAISAGWIKAPPPNKWLLIACIIFVLALVPISNWPIMRAIPELKDIRAELILGFKKTNFGLLRWLHFLALAYICVTLLKGREQILRHRYFKPLIKCGQQALPVFLLGMTLSWIGGIVLDQIGRDALGLSLVNLSGMSILIGYAYLMGWVKSSPWRQTGNKPVQSVAPSNKDLNRPVAQPAE
;
A
#
# COMPACT_ATOMS: atom_id res chain seq x y z
N MET A 1 43.53 8.61 66.96
CA MET A 1 43.59 8.33 65.50
C MET A 1 42.65 7.18 65.21
N ASN A 2 41.39 7.49 64.88
CA ASN A 2 40.32 6.51 64.77
C ASN A 2 40.16 6.00 63.33
N LYS A 3 40.11 4.68 63.21
CA LYS A 3 39.64 3.95 62.03
C LYS A 3 38.15 4.25 61.81
N VAL A 4 37.76 4.58 60.58
CA VAL A 4 36.35 4.74 60.19
C VAL A 4 35.85 3.41 59.60
N ASN A 5 34.80 2.89 60.22
CA ASN A 5 34.08 1.67 59.87
C ASN A 5 33.09 1.89 58.72
N GLU A 6 32.89 0.80 57.97
CA GLU A 6 31.89 0.58 56.93
C GLU A 6 30.45 0.82 57.38
N HIS A 7 29.61 1.39 56.51
CA HIS A 7 28.16 1.20 56.56
C HIS A 7 27.67 0.52 55.27
N LYS A 8 27.23 -0.73 55.45
CA LYS A 8 26.64 -1.63 54.46
C LYS A 8 25.46 -1.00 53.71
N LEU A 9 25.47 -1.08 52.37
CA LEU A 9 24.25 -0.98 51.56
C LEU A 9 23.34 -2.18 51.82
N SER A 10 22.07 -1.92 52.14
CA SER A 10 21.01 -2.92 52.24
C SER A 10 20.47 -3.28 50.84
N PRO A 11 20.45 -4.57 50.44
CA PRO A 11 19.87 -5.01 49.18
C PRO A 11 18.43 -5.49 49.41
N ASN A 12 17.47 -4.58 49.58
CA ASN A 12 16.05 -4.95 49.47
C ASN A 12 15.17 -3.72 49.27
N ASN A 13 15.07 -3.26 48.02
CA ASN A 13 13.95 -2.43 47.59
C ASN A 13 13.14 -3.21 46.55
N LYS A 14 12.51 -4.31 46.99
CA LYS A 14 11.46 -4.97 46.21
C LYS A 14 10.22 -4.09 46.30
N LEU A 15 9.85 -3.47 45.18
CA LEU A 15 8.59 -2.73 45.01
C LEU A 15 7.43 -3.57 45.59
N ARG A 16 6.49 -2.90 46.27
CA ARG A 16 5.33 -3.56 46.88
C ARG A 16 4.60 -4.42 45.82
N PRO A 17 4.06 -5.60 46.19
CA PRO A 17 3.41 -6.54 45.26
C PRO A 17 2.30 -5.88 44.42
N GLU A 18 1.61 -4.90 45.00
CA GLU A 18 0.55 -4.13 44.34
C GLU A 18 1.08 -3.23 43.20
N THR A 19 2.27 -2.63 43.37
CA THR A 19 2.91 -1.81 42.34
C THR A 19 3.38 -2.66 41.17
N GLN A 20 3.90 -3.86 41.46
CA GLN A 20 4.26 -4.83 40.43
C GLN A 20 3.04 -5.36 39.68
N ALA A 21 1.91 -5.62 40.37
CA ALA A 21 0.66 -6.06 39.75
C ALA A 21 0.06 -4.98 38.83
N ILE A 22 0.13 -3.70 39.23
CA ILE A 22 -0.33 -2.56 38.41
C ILE A 22 0.58 -2.35 37.20
N GLU A 23 1.91 -2.47 37.35
CA GLU A 23 2.85 -2.41 36.23
C GLU A 23 2.66 -3.59 35.26
N HIS A 24 2.44 -4.80 35.78
CA HIS A 24 2.18 -5.98 34.96
C HIS A 24 0.82 -5.89 34.27
N ALA A 25 -0.22 -5.36 34.94
CA ALA A 25 -1.51 -5.08 34.32
C ALA A 25 -1.40 -3.96 33.26
N ALA A 26 -0.62 -2.91 33.50
CA ALA A 26 -0.34 -1.86 32.52
C ALA A 26 0.47 -2.36 31.32
N GLN A 27 1.40 -3.32 31.54
CA GLN A 27 2.13 -4.01 30.47
C GLN A 27 1.23 -4.97 29.69
N VAL A 28 0.34 -5.71 30.36
CA VAL A 28 -0.62 -6.64 29.74
C VAL A 28 -1.68 -5.87 28.95
N ILE A 29 -2.17 -4.73 29.46
CA ILE A 29 -3.10 -3.83 28.76
C ILE A 29 -2.40 -3.09 27.61
N GLY A 30 -1.12 -2.71 27.78
CA GLY A 30 -0.29 -2.11 26.72
C GLY A 30 0.14 -3.07 25.61
N ALA A 31 0.05 -4.39 25.84
CA ALA A 31 0.47 -5.45 24.92
C ALA A 31 -0.67 -6.14 24.16
N VAL A 32 -1.93 -5.67 24.28
CA VAL A 32 -2.98 -6.10 23.35
C VAL A 32 -2.68 -5.45 21.98
N LYS A 33 -1.85 -6.13 21.21
CA LYS A 33 -1.52 -5.77 19.84
C LYS A 33 -2.84 -5.72 19.04
N LYS A 34 -3.37 -4.51 18.82
CA LYS A 34 -4.59 -4.28 18.05
C LYS A 34 -4.55 -5.15 16.79
N GLU A 35 -5.50 -6.07 16.69
CA GLU A 35 -5.51 -7.05 15.61
C GLU A 35 -5.57 -6.31 14.27
N ARG A 36 -4.65 -6.65 13.36
CA ARG A 36 -4.53 -5.99 12.06
C ARG A 36 -5.77 -6.32 11.23
N ASP A 37 -6.42 -5.30 10.66
CA ASP A 37 -7.62 -5.49 9.85
C ASP A 37 -7.28 -6.31 8.59
N PRO A 38 -7.82 -7.55 8.45
CA PRO A 38 -7.49 -8.43 7.32
C PRO A 38 -8.05 -7.92 6.00
N ARG A 39 -9.08 -7.07 6.00
CA ARG A 39 -9.70 -6.51 4.79
C ARG A 39 -8.69 -5.66 4.03
N LEU A 40 -7.95 -4.82 4.76
CA LEU A 40 -6.93 -3.95 4.19
C LEU A 40 -5.85 -4.75 3.46
N ASP A 41 -5.33 -5.80 4.11
CA ASP A 41 -4.32 -6.66 3.51
C ASP A 41 -4.87 -7.47 2.33
N PHE A 42 -6.10 -7.97 2.43
CA PHE A 42 -6.76 -8.67 1.35
C PHE A 42 -6.87 -7.81 0.08
N PHE A 43 -7.48 -6.62 0.17
CA PHE A 43 -7.65 -5.74 -1.00
C PHE A 43 -6.32 -5.23 -1.56
N ARG A 44 -5.33 -4.96 -0.70
CA ARG A 44 -3.96 -4.65 -1.14
C ARG A 44 -3.35 -5.81 -1.93
N GLY A 45 -3.53 -7.04 -1.47
CA GLY A 45 -3.05 -8.24 -2.15
C GLY A 45 -3.70 -8.48 -3.50
N VAL A 46 -5.03 -8.31 -3.57
CA VAL A 46 -5.79 -8.36 -4.83
C VAL A 46 -5.27 -7.28 -5.80
N ALA A 47 -5.01 -6.07 -5.32
CA ALA A 47 -4.45 -5.00 -6.14
C ALA A 47 -3.10 -5.39 -6.75
N MET A 48 -2.21 -6.01 -5.98
CA MET A 48 -0.89 -6.44 -6.47
C MET A 48 -0.99 -7.41 -7.64
N LEU A 49 -1.86 -8.42 -7.54
CA LEU A 49 -2.02 -9.40 -8.61
C LEU A 49 -2.70 -8.80 -9.85
N ILE A 50 -3.70 -7.94 -9.67
CA ILE A 50 -4.32 -7.21 -10.79
C ILE A 50 -3.30 -6.30 -11.48
N ILE A 51 -2.47 -5.58 -10.72
CA ILE A 51 -1.42 -4.71 -11.26
C ILE A 51 -0.45 -5.52 -12.10
N PHE A 52 0.02 -6.68 -11.62
CA PHE A 52 0.87 -7.58 -12.40
C PHE A 52 0.21 -7.96 -13.73
N VAL A 53 -1.01 -8.50 -13.70
CA VAL A 53 -1.75 -8.90 -14.92
C VAL A 53 -1.92 -7.72 -15.89
N ALA A 54 -2.25 -6.54 -15.36
CA ALA A 54 -2.47 -5.32 -16.14
C ALA A 54 -1.21 -4.77 -16.81
N HIS A 55 -0.03 -5.04 -16.25
CA HIS A 55 1.25 -4.52 -16.73
C HIS A 55 2.07 -5.53 -17.52
N VAL A 56 1.56 -6.74 -17.76
CA VAL A 56 2.14 -7.65 -18.76
C VAL A 56 1.74 -7.11 -20.14
N PRO A 57 2.69 -6.65 -20.98
CA PRO A 57 2.40 -6.13 -22.31
C PRO A 57 1.60 -7.14 -23.13
N GLY A 58 0.55 -6.68 -23.83
CA GLY A 58 -0.28 -7.52 -24.71
C GLY A 58 -1.00 -8.69 -24.02
N ASN A 59 -1.20 -8.63 -22.71
CA ASN A 59 -1.87 -9.69 -21.95
C ASN A 59 -3.39 -9.68 -22.17
N PHE A 60 -3.95 -10.78 -22.68
CA PHE A 60 -5.39 -10.91 -22.87
C PHE A 60 -6.18 -10.84 -21.56
N TRP A 61 -5.62 -11.34 -20.45
CA TRP A 61 -6.29 -11.33 -19.14
C TRP A 61 -6.54 -9.90 -18.64
N ALA A 62 -5.76 -8.91 -19.10
CA ALA A 62 -5.98 -7.49 -18.83
C ALA A 62 -7.28 -6.93 -19.46
N LYS A 63 -8.02 -7.72 -20.23
CA LYS A 63 -9.38 -7.41 -20.70
C LYS A 63 -10.48 -7.73 -19.67
N PHE A 64 -10.15 -8.45 -18.59
CA PHE A 64 -11.11 -8.88 -17.57
C PHE A 64 -10.82 -8.29 -16.18
N ILE A 65 -9.87 -7.37 -16.08
CA ILE A 65 -9.59 -6.64 -14.84
C ILE A 65 -10.64 -5.55 -14.59
N PRO A 66 -10.83 -5.09 -13.34
CA PRO A 66 -11.83 -4.07 -13.00
C PRO A 66 -11.77 -2.79 -13.86
N ALA A 67 -10.58 -2.41 -14.34
CA ALA A 67 -10.37 -1.25 -15.22
C ALA A 67 -11.18 -1.27 -16.54
N ARG A 68 -11.79 -2.41 -16.90
CA ARG A 68 -12.59 -2.59 -18.12
C ARG A 68 -14.10 -2.47 -17.89
N PHE A 69 -14.50 -2.34 -16.62
CA PHE A 69 -15.89 -2.31 -16.18
C PHE A 69 -16.23 -1.02 -15.42
N GLY A 70 -15.32 -0.05 -15.41
CA GLY A 70 -15.57 1.24 -14.78
C GLY A 70 -14.37 2.18 -14.92
N PRO A 71 -14.52 3.44 -14.48
CA PRO A 71 -13.45 4.44 -14.53
C PRO A 71 -12.28 4.11 -13.60
N SER A 72 -12.50 3.54 -12.41
CA SER A 72 -11.40 3.21 -11.48
C SER A 72 -10.82 1.82 -11.69
N ASP A 73 -9.58 1.62 -11.27
CA ASP A 73 -8.82 0.39 -11.39
C ASP A 73 -8.04 0.04 -10.11
N ALA A 74 -7.06 -0.86 -10.20
CA ALA A 74 -6.26 -1.30 -9.07
C ALA A 74 -5.39 -0.18 -8.47
N ALA A 75 -5.09 0.88 -9.22
CA ALA A 75 -4.37 2.04 -8.71
C ALA A 75 -5.17 2.76 -7.63
N GLU A 76 -6.47 3.00 -7.83
CA GLU A 76 -7.31 3.62 -6.81
C GLU A 76 -7.38 2.77 -5.54
N MET A 77 -7.56 1.46 -5.70
CA MET A 77 -7.54 0.52 -4.58
C MET A 77 -6.21 0.56 -3.82
N PHE A 78 -5.09 0.60 -4.53
CA PHE A 78 -3.77 0.67 -3.94
C PHE A 78 -3.54 1.99 -3.18
N VAL A 79 -3.89 3.13 -3.78
CA VAL A 79 -3.69 4.46 -3.20
C VAL A 79 -4.57 4.68 -1.97
N PHE A 80 -5.86 4.35 -2.05
CA PHE A 80 -6.78 4.43 -0.92
C PHE A 80 -6.30 3.55 0.25
N CYS A 81 -5.96 2.29 -0.03
CA CYS A 81 -5.46 1.38 0.99
C CYS A 81 -4.09 1.83 1.55
N SER A 82 -3.29 2.55 0.76
CA SER A 82 -2.04 3.14 1.25
C SER A 82 -2.29 4.30 2.20
N GLY A 83 -3.26 5.17 1.91
CA GLY A 83 -3.70 6.22 2.83
C GLY A 83 -4.26 5.67 4.13
N PHE A 84 -5.13 4.67 4.02
CA PHE A 84 -5.69 3.98 5.18
C PHE A 84 -4.59 3.33 6.04
N ALA A 85 -3.63 2.64 5.41
CA ALA A 85 -2.50 2.03 6.11
C ALA A 85 -1.55 3.07 6.73
N ALA A 86 -1.34 4.20 6.04
CA ALA A 86 -0.47 5.28 6.50
C ALA A 86 -1.01 5.93 7.78
N ALA A 87 -2.33 6.15 7.88
CA ALA A 87 -2.95 6.64 9.11
C ALA A 87 -2.67 5.72 10.31
N ILE A 88 -2.80 4.40 10.12
CA ILE A 88 -2.51 3.40 11.16
C ILE A 88 -1.01 3.41 11.50
N ALA A 89 -0.15 3.39 10.47
CA ALA A 89 1.28 3.27 10.65
C ALA A 89 1.89 4.52 11.32
N PHE A 90 1.58 5.71 10.82
CA PHE A 90 2.23 6.95 11.24
C PHE A 90 1.45 7.72 12.30
N GLY A 91 0.12 7.65 12.31
CA GLY A 91 -0.72 8.37 13.27
C GLY A 91 -0.40 8.00 14.73
N GLY A 92 -0.01 6.75 14.99
CA GLY A 92 0.48 6.31 16.30
C GLY A 92 1.85 6.89 16.69
N THR A 93 2.72 7.22 15.72
CA THR A 93 4.01 7.87 16.00
C THR A 93 3.84 9.35 16.28
N PHE A 94 3.02 10.06 15.48
CA PHE A 94 2.74 11.48 15.72
C PHE A 94 2.12 11.73 17.11
N ARG A 95 1.36 10.75 17.62
CA ARG A 95 0.73 10.82 18.95
C ARG A 95 1.68 10.46 20.09
N ARG A 96 2.49 9.40 19.94
CA ARG A 96 3.35 8.87 21.02
C ARG A 96 4.73 9.50 21.08
N SER A 97 5.27 9.94 19.95
CA SER A 97 6.66 10.39 19.81
C SER A 97 6.78 11.85 19.35
N GLY A 98 5.66 12.57 19.25
CA GLY A 98 5.63 13.98 18.85
C GLY A 98 5.69 14.23 17.34
N PHE A 99 5.58 15.51 16.96
CA PHE A 99 5.53 15.93 15.56
C PHE A 99 6.83 15.61 14.80
N PHE A 100 7.96 15.99 15.38
CA PHE A 100 9.28 15.82 14.76
C PHE A 100 9.57 14.36 14.41
N MET A 101 9.41 13.44 15.37
CA MET A 101 9.64 12.01 15.13
C MET A 101 8.64 11.41 14.14
N GLY A 102 7.39 11.90 14.13
CA GLY A 102 6.40 11.53 13.13
C GLY A 102 6.83 11.93 11.72
N THR A 103 7.27 13.19 11.56
CA THR A 103 7.79 13.72 10.29
C THR A 103 9.04 12.98 9.83
N MET A 104 10.00 12.72 10.72
CA MET A 104 11.20 11.96 10.40
C MET A 104 10.85 10.55 9.90
N ARG A 105 9.87 9.89 10.51
CA ARG A 105 9.40 8.57 10.06
C ARG A 105 8.76 8.62 8.66
N ILE A 106 8.08 9.72 8.31
CA ILE A 106 7.58 9.96 6.94
C ILE A 106 8.75 10.16 5.98
N VAL A 107 9.73 11.00 6.32
CA VAL A 107 10.92 11.24 5.49
C VAL A 107 11.66 9.93 5.20
N ILE A 108 11.93 9.11 6.22
CA ILE A 108 12.55 7.79 6.04
C ILE A 108 11.72 6.91 5.09
N ARG A 109 10.38 6.98 5.19
CA ARG A 109 9.52 6.22 4.28
C ARG A 109 9.60 6.74 2.84
N CYS A 110 9.65 8.06 2.64
CA CYS A 110 9.85 8.66 1.32
C CYS A 110 11.19 8.23 0.72
N VAL A 111 12.28 8.25 1.50
CA VAL A 111 13.60 7.77 1.07
C VAL A 111 13.56 6.30 0.67
N GLN A 112 12.89 5.43 1.44
CA GLN A 112 12.73 4.02 1.08
C GLN A 112 12.02 3.83 -0.27
N LEU A 113 10.98 4.61 -0.53
CA LEU A 113 10.25 4.56 -1.80
C LEU A 113 11.07 5.13 -2.95
N TYR A 114 11.83 6.19 -2.71
CA TYR A 114 12.72 6.81 -3.68
C TYR A 114 13.82 5.83 -4.11
N VAL A 115 14.51 5.19 -3.16
CA VAL A 115 15.53 4.17 -3.46
C VAL A 115 14.91 2.96 -4.16
N ALA A 116 13.71 2.53 -3.76
CA ALA A 116 12.99 1.46 -4.45
C ALA A 116 12.61 1.83 -5.89
N HIS A 117 12.24 3.08 -6.13
CA HIS A 117 11.94 3.61 -7.46
C HIS A 117 13.18 3.58 -8.36
N LEU A 118 14.31 4.11 -7.88
CA LEU A 118 15.58 4.05 -8.62
C LEU A 118 16.00 2.59 -8.88
N GLY A 119 15.92 1.73 -7.86
CA GLY A 119 16.24 0.31 -8.00
C GLY A 119 15.39 -0.39 -9.05
N LEU A 120 14.07 -0.16 -9.06
CA LEU A 120 13.18 -0.71 -10.08
C LEU A 120 13.55 -0.20 -11.47
N PHE A 121 13.85 1.10 -11.60
CA PHE A 121 14.28 1.71 -12.85
C PHE A 121 15.53 1.03 -13.41
N PHE A 122 16.60 0.93 -12.61
CA PHE A 122 17.85 0.33 -13.08
C PHE A 122 17.71 -1.16 -13.37
N VAL A 123 16.93 -1.91 -12.58
CA VAL A 123 16.63 -3.32 -12.88
C VAL A 123 15.94 -3.46 -14.23
N LEU A 124 14.89 -2.67 -14.50
CA LEU A 124 14.17 -2.76 -15.76
C LEU A 124 14.96 -2.21 -16.95
N ALA A 125 15.74 -1.15 -16.77
CA ALA A 125 16.65 -0.65 -17.80
C ALA A 125 17.68 -1.72 -18.18
N THR A 126 18.24 -2.43 -17.19
CA THR A 126 19.16 -3.55 -17.41
C THR A 126 18.48 -4.70 -18.14
N VAL A 127 17.28 -5.10 -17.71
CA VAL A 127 16.48 -6.14 -18.40
C VAL A 127 16.21 -5.76 -19.85
N CYS A 128 15.83 -4.50 -20.13
CA CYS A 128 15.60 -4.01 -21.49
C CYS A 128 16.87 -4.02 -22.33
N ALA A 129 18.00 -3.59 -21.78
CA ALA A 129 19.28 -3.57 -22.49
C ALA A 129 19.73 -4.97 -22.87
N ILE A 130 19.69 -5.91 -21.91
CA ILE A 130 20.01 -7.32 -22.15
C ILE A 130 19.05 -7.91 -23.18
N ALA A 131 17.73 -7.79 -22.96
CA ALA A 131 16.75 -8.38 -23.87
C ALA A 131 16.86 -7.84 -25.30
N THR A 132 17.12 -6.54 -25.47
CA THR A 132 17.32 -5.93 -26.80
C THR A 132 18.59 -6.45 -27.49
N ALA A 133 19.65 -6.72 -26.72
CA ALA A 133 20.88 -7.28 -27.26
C ALA A 133 20.74 -8.76 -27.68
N TYR A 134 19.94 -9.55 -26.95
CA TYR A 134 19.77 -10.98 -27.21
C TYR A 134 18.65 -11.30 -28.21
N PHE A 135 17.58 -10.50 -28.25
CA PHE A 135 16.42 -10.71 -29.13
C PHE A 135 16.38 -9.63 -30.22
N VAL A 136 17.14 -9.85 -31.29
CA VAL A 136 17.45 -8.86 -32.34
C VAL A 136 16.20 -8.24 -33.00
N ASP A 137 15.10 -8.98 -33.07
CA ASP A 137 13.84 -8.51 -33.67
C ASP A 137 13.06 -7.53 -32.76
N PHE A 138 13.50 -7.31 -31.52
CA PHE A 138 12.76 -6.55 -30.52
C PHE A 138 13.59 -5.46 -29.85
N ASN A 139 13.18 -4.19 -30.04
CA ASN A 139 13.70 -3.07 -29.27
C ASN A 139 12.93 -2.89 -27.94
N TYR A 140 13.36 -3.58 -26.88
CA TYR A 140 12.73 -3.47 -25.56
C TYR A 140 13.05 -2.17 -24.83
N ILE A 141 14.19 -1.54 -25.13
CA ILE A 141 14.51 -0.18 -24.64
C ILE A 141 13.45 0.80 -25.14
N GLY A 142 13.17 0.80 -26.44
CA GLY A 142 12.16 1.64 -27.06
C GLY A 142 10.75 1.31 -26.61
N LYS A 143 10.40 0.01 -26.52
CA LYS A 143 9.06 -0.42 -26.04
C LYS A 143 8.75 0.05 -24.62
N LEU A 144 9.74 0.15 -23.74
CA LEU A 144 9.56 0.69 -22.37
C LEU A 144 9.73 2.22 -22.30
N ASN A 145 9.93 2.89 -23.44
CA ASN A 145 10.18 4.32 -23.54
C ASN A 145 11.46 4.78 -22.80
N LEU A 146 12.53 3.99 -22.90
CA LEU A 146 13.83 4.28 -22.28
C LEU A 146 14.88 4.80 -23.26
N THR A 147 14.54 4.99 -24.54
CA THR A 147 15.48 5.45 -25.58
C THR A 147 16.22 6.72 -25.17
N TYR A 148 15.52 7.72 -24.64
CA TYR A 148 16.14 8.97 -24.19
C TYR A 148 17.17 8.74 -23.08
N PHE A 149 16.90 7.85 -22.11
CA PHE A 149 17.85 7.55 -21.03
C PHE A 149 19.17 6.98 -21.55
N PHE A 150 19.12 6.08 -22.55
CA PHE A 150 20.32 5.48 -23.12
C PHE A 150 21.07 6.42 -24.09
N ASN A 151 20.36 7.29 -24.81
CA ASN A 151 20.99 8.23 -25.75
C ASN A 151 21.52 9.50 -25.06
N ASN A 152 20.93 9.91 -23.93
CA ASN A 152 21.22 11.15 -23.22
C ASN A 152 21.52 10.88 -21.73
N THR A 153 22.34 9.87 -21.44
CA THR A 153 22.49 9.31 -20.08
C THR A 153 22.90 10.32 -19.01
N SER A 154 23.79 11.26 -19.30
CA SER A 154 24.23 12.26 -18.32
C SER A 154 23.06 13.15 -17.84
N GLU A 155 22.31 13.70 -18.79
CA GLU A 155 21.13 14.53 -18.52
C GLU A 155 20.00 13.71 -17.88
N ALA A 156 19.73 12.53 -18.43
CA ALA A 156 18.68 11.65 -17.94
C ALA A 156 18.96 11.11 -16.52
N LEU A 157 20.22 10.89 -16.14
CA LEU A 157 20.58 10.54 -14.76
C LEU A 157 20.29 11.69 -13.81
N GLY A 158 20.69 12.92 -14.14
CA GLY A 158 20.36 14.10 -13.34
C GLY A 158 18.85 14.21 -13.15
N ALA A 159 18.11 14.15 -14.25
CA ALA A 159 16.65 14.25 -14.26
C ALA A 159 15.95 13.10 -13.50
N LEU A 160 16.45 11.86 -13.59
CA LEU A 160 15.92 10.72 -12.86
C LEU A 160 16.06 10.91 -11.34
N PHE A 161 17.24 11.35 -10.89
CA PHE A 161 17.50 11.55 -9.47
C PHE A 161 16.73 12.74 -8.90
N THR A 162 16.41 13.76 -9.71
CA THR A 162 15.54 14.88 -9.33
C THR A 162 14.05 14.61 -9.54
N LEU A 163 13.68 13.41 -10.01
CA LEU A 163 12.30 13.05 -10.38
C LEU A 163 11.68 13.95 -11.46
N THR A 164 12.51 14.56 -12.32
CA THR A 164 12.10 15.30 -13.52
C THR A 164 12.21 14.46 -14.80
N TYR A 165 12.67 13.20 -14.68
CA TYR A 165 12.52 12.14 -15.68
C TYR A 165 11.85 10.92 -15.03
N VAL A 166 10.57 10.72 -15.31
CA VAL A 166 9.73 9.65 -14.76
C VAL A 166 8.91 9.01 -15.88
N PRO A 167 9.40 7.92 -16.50
CA PRO A 167 8.62 7.21 -17.50
C PRO A 167 7.35 6.60 -16.89
N ASN A 168 6.26 6.57 -17.65
CA ASN A 168 4.91 6.19 -17.18
C ASN A 168 4.86 4.88 -16.40
N PHE A 169 5.69 3.89 -16.75
CA PHE A 169 5.72 2.58 -16.09
C PHE A 169 6.15 2.66 -14.61
N PHE A 170 6.87 3.72 -14.21
CA PHE A 170 7.47 3.87 -12.88
C PHE A 170 6.75 4.88 -11.97
N ASP A 171 5.74 5.57 -12.51
CA ASP A 171 5.28 6.86 -12.02
C ASP A 171 4.41 6.82 -10.74
N ILE A 172 3.84 5.66 -10.40
CA ILE A 172 3.01 5.53 -9.19
C ILE A 172 3.82 5.72 -7.88
N MET A 173 5.12 5.41 -7.89
CA MET A 173 5.98 5.56 -6.70
C MET A 173 6.34 7.02 -6.41
N PRO A 174 6.81 7.83 -7.39
CA PRO A 174 6.96 9.28 -7.23
C PRO A 174 5.69 9.96 -6.73
N MET A 175 4.53 9.63 -7.28
CA MET A 175 3.25 10.14 -6.76
C MET A 175 3.07 9.81 -5.28
N TYR A 176 3.34 8.55 -4.88
CA TYR A 176 3.18 8.16 -3.48
C TYR A 176 4.16 8.91 -2.54
N ILE A 177 5.38 9.20 -3.00
CA ILE A 177 6.33 10.05 -2.27
C ILE A 177 5.75 11.46 -2.09
N GLY A 178 5.23 12.07 -3.16
CA GLY A 178 4.63 13.40 -3.11
C GLY A 178 3.45 13.48 -2.15
N VAL A 179 2.55 12.50 -2.19
CA VAL A 179 1.39 12.45 -1.28
C VAL A 179 1.82 12.19 0.17
N LEU A 180 2.81 11.33 0.42
CA LEU A 180 3.35 11.12 1.77
C LEU A 180 4.01 12.37 2.33
N ALA A 181 4.69 13.16 1.50
CA ALA A 181 5.32 14.42 1.91
C ALA A 181 4.29 15.44 2.44
N LEU A 182 3.02 15.32 2.05
CA LEU A 182 1.91 16.14 2.57
C LEU A 182 1.39 15.67 3.94
N VAL A 183 1.77 14.48 4.42
CA VAL A 183 1.27 13.93 5.71
C VAL A 183 1.56 14.85 6.91
N PRO A 184 2.77 15.40 7.10
CA PRO A 184 3.03 16.34 8.20
C PRO A 184 2.10 17.57 8.17
N VAL A 185 1.83 18.11 6.97
CA VAL A 185 0.92 19.26 6.79
C VAL A 185 -0.49 18.91 7.25
N VAL A 186 -1.05 17.79 6.78
CA VAL A 186 -2.42 17.40 7.20
C VAL A 186 -2.50 17.04 8.68
N ILE A 187 -1.41 16.55 9.30
CA ILE A 187 -1.38 16.31 10.74
C ILE A 187 -1.43 17.63 11.52
N LEU A 188 -0.74 18.69 11.06
CA LEU A 188 -0.85 20.02 11.68
C LEU A 188 -2.27 20.57 11.55
N LEU A 189 -2.89 20.45 10.37
CA LEU A 189 -4.28 20.85 10.15
C LEU A 189 -5.26 20.09 11.06
N ALA A 190 -5.09 18.77 11.18
CA ALA A 190 -5.93 17.93 12.03
C ALA A 190 -5.81 18.23 13.52
N ARG A 191 -4.67 18.78 13.98
CA ARG A 191 -4.49 19.25 15.36
C ARG A 191 -5.29 20.50 15.67
N VAL A 192 -5.49 21.36 14.67
CA VAL A 192 -6.36 22.54 14.79
C VAL A 192 -7.83 22.08 14.73
N HIS A 193 -8.21 21.39 13.64
CA HIS A 193 -9.55 20.87 13.49
C HIS A 193 -9.61 19.75 12.42
N PRO A 194 -10.21 18.57 12.70
CA PRO A 194 -10.22 17.44 11.77
C PRO A 194 -10.81 17.74 10.38
N TYR A 195 -11.78 18.66 10.30
CA TYR A 195 -12.41 19.02 9.03
C TYR A 195 -11.54 19.94 8.15
N LEU A 196 -10.45 20.50 8.67
CA LEU A 196 -9.48 21.23 7.84
C LEU A 196 -8.74 20.30 6.87
N VAL A 197 -8.64 19.02 7.18
CA VAL A 197 -8.00 18.03 6.30
C VAL A 197 -8.79 17.84 4.99
N PRO A 198 -10.09 17.46 5.01
CA PRO A 198 -10.84 17.37 3.77
C PRO A 198 -10.97 18.72 3.06
N ALA A 199 -11.11 19.84 3.80
CA ALA A 199 -11.14 21.17 3.20
C ALA A 199 -9.85 21.49 2.42
N PHE A 200 -8.68 21.26 3.03
CA PHE A 200 -7.38 21.42 2.38
C PHE A 200 -7.23 20.49 1.17
N SER A 201 -7.62 19.22 1.32
CA SER A 201 -7.51 18.23 0.25
C SER A 201 -8.36 18.60 -0.96
N ILE A 202 -9.60 19.06 -0.74
CA ILE A 202 -10.50 19.53 -1.81
C ILE A 202 -9.98 20.84 -2.42
N ALA A 203 -9.50 21.78 -1.61
CA ALA A 203 -8.95 23.04 -2.09
C ALA A 203 -7.71 22.83 -2.97
N LEU A 204 -6.77 21.97 -2.55
CA LEU A 204 -5.59 21.62 -3.33
C LEU A 204 -5.95 20.90 -4.63
N TYR A 205 -6.94 20.01 -4.58
CA TYR A 205 -7.47 19.35 -5.77
C TYR A 205 -8.04 20.37 -6.76
N ALA A 206 -8.92 21.27 -6.31
CA ALA A 206 -9.53 22.30 -7.16
C ALA A 206 -8.49 23.27 -7.73
N ALA A 207 -7.53 23.70 -6.91
CA ALA A 207 -6.39 24.53 -7.31
C ALA A 207 -5.56 23.87 -8.41
N SER A 208 -5.28 22.56 -8.29
CA SER A 208 -4.52 21.83 -9.30
C SER A 208 -5.23 21.78 -10.65
N TRP A 209 -6.56 21.65 -10.66
CA TRP A 209 -7.34 21.74 -11.91
C TRP A 209 -7.43 23.16 -12.46
N GLN A 210 -7.63 24.16 -11.61
CA GLN A 210 -7.80 25.55 -12.01
C GLN A 210 -6.50 26.18 -12.57
N TRP A 211 -5.36 25.84 -11.97
CA TRP A 211 -4.06 26.42 -12.31
C TRP A 211 -3.10 25.42 -12.98
N GLN A 212 -3.57 24.22 -13.34
CA GLN A 212 -2.77 23.17 -13.99
C GLN A 212 -1.48 22.88 -13.22
N LEU A 213 -1.58 22.77 -11.89
CA LEU A 213 -0.42 22.50 -11.04
C LEU A 213 0.06 21.08 -11.28
N GLU A 214 1.17 20.95 -12.01
CA GLU A 214 1.73 19.69 -12.49
C GLU A 214 3.26 19.69 -12.33
N PHE A 215 3.85 18.49 -12.22
CA PHE A 215 5.30 18.32 -12.16
C PHE A 215 5.82 17.82 -13.51
N PRO A 216 6.98 18.29 -13.99
CA PRO A 216 7.56 17.83 -15.25
C PRO A 216 8.02 16.38 -15.12
N ALA A 217 7.70 15.54 -16.12
CA ALA A 217 8.07 14.13 -16.13
C ALA A 217 9.18 13.78 -17.12
N GLU A 218 9.58 14.70 -18.00
CA GLU A 218 10.74 14.53 -18.87
C GLU A 218 11.31 15.88 -19.32
N PRO A 219 12.62 15.98 -19.60
CA PRO A 219 13.28 17.24 -19.95
C PRO A 219 13.08 17.67 -21.43
N PHE A 220 12.57 16.77 -22.27
CA PHE A 220 12.47 16.97 -23.73
C PHE A 220 11.04 17.24 -24.22
N SER A 221 10.05 17.31 -23.31
CA SER A 221 8.66 17.64 -23.65
C SER A 221 7.94 18.26 -22.45
N ASP A 222 6.78 18.85 -22.68
CA ASP A 222 5.91 19.37 -21.61
C ASP A 222 5.08 18.28 -20.91
N ARG A 223 5.47 17.00 -21.02
CA ARG A 223 4.71 15.90 -20.41
C ARG A 223 4.76 16.03 -18.87
N PRO A 224 3.60 16.08 -18.20
CA PRO A 224 3.56 16.08 -16.75
C PRO A 224 3.69 14.66 -16.18
N TRP A 225 3.87 14.56 -14.86
CA TRP A 225 3.74 13.30 -14.14
C TRP A 225 2.40 12.65 -14.46
N PHE A 226 2.41 11.35 -14.77
CA PHE A 226 1.21 10.62 -15.17
C PHE A 226 0.24 10.39 -13.98
N PHE A 227 0.70 10.49 -12.75
CA PHE A 227 -0.08 10.45 -11.53
C PHE A 227 0.22 11.74 -10.76
N ASN A 228 -0.57 12.79 -11.00
CA ASN A 228 -0.35 14.06 -10.34
C ASN A 228 -0.64 13.95 -8.82
N PRO A 229 0.37 14.06 -7.93
CA PRO A 229 0.16 13.89 -6.49
C PRO A 229 -0.78 14.94 -5.88
N LEU A 230 -0.91 16.12 -6.50
CA LEU A 230 -1.78 17.21 -6.02
C LEU A 230 -3.28 16.90 -6.18
N THR A 231 -3.63 16.02 -7.13
CA THR A 231 -5.01 15.54 -7.32
C THR A 231 -5.22 14.16 -6.69
N TRP A 232 -4.24 13.25 -6.81
CA TRP A 232 -4.31 11.90 -6.24
C TRP A 232 -4.28 11.87 -4.71
N GLN A 233 -3.75 12.92 -4.07
CA GLN A 233 -3.84 13.10 -2.62
C GLN A 233 -5.29 13.07 -2.10
N LEU A 234 -6.28 13.47 -2.90
CA LEU A 234 -7.70 13.42 -2.53
C LEU A 234 -8.11 11.99 -2.13
N LEU A 235 -7.79 11.01 -2.97
CA LEU A 235 -8.12 9.62 -2.70
C LEU A 235 -7.33 9.06 -1.52
N PHE A 236 -6.03 9.39 -1.44
CA PHE A 236 -5.17 8.96 -0.35
C PHE A 236 -5.68 9.49 1.00
N PHE A 237 -5.95 10.79 1.10
CA PHE A 237 -6.43 11.40 2.34
C PHE A 237 -7.88 11.06 2.64
N THR A 238 -8.70 10.66 1.66
CA THR A 238 -9.99 10.02 1.94
C THR A 238 -9.80 8.74 2.76
N GLY A 239 -8.91 7.85 2.31
CA GLY A 239 -8.59 6.62 3.05
C GLY A 239 -7.92 6.90 4.41
N PHE A 240 -7.03 7.89 4.45
CA PHE A 240 -6.36 8.33 5.68
C PHE A 240 -7.36 8.86 6.71
N ALA A 241 -8.24 9.79 6.31
CA ALA A 241 -9.20 10.44 7.20
C ALA A 241 -10.24 9.47 7.77
N ILE A 242 -10.69 8.50 6.97
CA ILE A 242 -11.56 7.42 7.44
C ILE A 242 -10.85 6.57 8.50
N SER A 243 -9.61 6.16 8.23
CA SER A 243 -8.83 5.34 9.16
C SER A 243 -8.44 6.07 10.45
N ALA A 244 -8.14 7.36 10.35
CA ALA A 244 -7.85 8.23 11.47
C ALA A 244 -9.09 8.59 12.32
N GLY A 245 -10.30 8.32 11.80
CA GLY A 245 -11.57 8.63 12.45
C GLY A 245 -12.02 10.09 12.32
N TRP A 246 -11.41 10.85 11.41
CA TRP A 246 -11.78 12.25 11.14
C TRP A 246 -13.06 12.35 10.31
N ILE A 247 -13.26 11.38 9.42
CA ILE A 247 -14.48 11.23 8.61
C ILE A 247 -15.08 9.86 8.92
N LYS A 248 -16.37 9.82 9.23
CA LYS A 248 -17.09 8.56 9.43
C LYS A 248 -17.53 8.03 8.07
N ALA A 249 -17.16 6.78 7.76
CA ALA A 249 -17.73 6.10 6.61
C ALA A 249 -19.25 5.87 6.82
N PRO A 250 -20.08 5.98 5.77
CA PRO A 250 -21.50 5.70 5.88
C PRO A 250 -21.76 4.29 6.43
N PRO A 251 -22.69 4.11 7.37
CA PRO A 251 -23.04 2.78 7.85
C PRO A 251 -23.72 1.98 6.72
N PRO A 252 -23.60 0.64 6.73
CA PRO A 252 -24.31 -0.20 5.76
C PRO A 252 -25.82 0.03 5.76
N ASN A 253 -26.28 0.45 4.59
CA ASN A 253 -27.66 0.80 4.27
C ASN A 253 -28.02 0.15 2.93
N LYS A 254 -29.17 -0.54 2.89
CA LYS A 254 -29.65 -1.29 1.71
C LYS A 254 -29.85 -0.39 0.49
N TRP A 255 -30.44 0.79 0.66
CA TRP A 255 -30.71 1.72 -0.43
C TRP A 255 -29.42 2.31 -1.00
N LEU A 256 -28.48 2.69 -0.14
CA LEU A 256 -27.17 3.15 -0.58
C LEU A 256 -26.39 2.02 -1.29
N LEU A 257 -26.52 0.77 -0.84
CA LEU A 257 -25.93 -0.38 -1.52
C LEU A 257 -26.50 -0.56 -2.93
N ILE A 258 -27.83 -0.53 -3.08
CA ILE A 258 -28.50 -0.63 -4.37
C ILE A 258 -28.09 0.54 -5.28
N ALA A 259 -28.07 1.77 -4.75
CA ALA A 259 -27.64 2.95 -5.50
C ALA A 259 -26.19 2.83 -5.99
N CYS A 260 -25.27 2.35 -5.14
CA CYS A 260 -23.88 2.09 -5.54
C CYS A 260 -23.78 1.02 -6.63
N ILE A 261 -24.56 -0.07 -6.52
CA ILE A 261 -24.58 -1.14 -7.53
C ILE A 261 -25.09 -0.61 -8.86
N ILE A 262 -26.21 0.11 -8.86
CA ILE A 262 -26.78 0.72 -10.07
C ILE A 262 -25.77 1.68 -10.68
N PHE A 263 -25.15 2.55 -9.87
CA PHE A 263 -24.14 3.50 -10.33
C PHE A 263 -22.93 2.83 -10.98
N VAL A 264 -22.37 1.78 -10.36
CA VAL A 264 -21.26 1.02 -10.94
C VAL A 264 -21.67 0.35 -12.25
N LEU A 265 -22.83 -0.31 -12.29
CA LEU A 265 -23.33 -0.98 -13.50
C LEU A 265 -23.62 0.02 -14.64
N ALA A 266 -24.16 1.20 -14.32
CA ALA A 266 -24.44 2.25 -15.30
C ALA A 266 -23.17 2.80 -15.96
N LEU A 267 -22.01 2.72 -15.30
CA LEU A 267 -20.73 3.17 -15.85
C LEU A 267 -20.03 2.10 -16.71
N VAL A 268 -20.50 0.85 -16.71
CA VAL A 268 -19.90 -0.24 -17.51
C VAL A 268 -19.94 0.03 -19.02
N PRO A 269 -21.08 0.43 -19.64
CA PRO A 269 -21.16 0.64 -21.08
C PRO A 269 -20.17 1.70 -21.59
N ILE A 270 -20.04 2.81 -20.85
CA ILE A 270 -19.13 3.91 -21.17
C ILE A 270 -17.68 3.67 -20.71
N SER A 271 -17.39 2.52 -20.09
CA SER A 271 -16.04 2.12 -19.66
C SER A 271 -15.48 0.93 -20.46
N ASN A 272 -16.35 0.17 -21.11
CA ASN A 272 -15.99 -1.03 -21.85
C ASN A 272 -15.74 -0.73 -23.33
N TRP A 273 -14.50 -0.91 -23.79
CA TRP A 273 -14.10 -0.60 -25.17
C TRP A 273 -14.88 -1.35 -26.26
N PRO A 274 -15.16 -2.67 -26.14
CA PRO A 274 -16.07 -3.36 -27.05
C PRO A 274 -17.47 -2.71 -27.14
N ILE A 275 -18.09 -2.40 -26.00
CA ILE A 275 -19.43 -1.79 -25.98
C ILE A 275 -19.42 -0.40 -26.63
N MET A 276 -18.45 0.46 -26.26
CA MET A 276 -18.30 1.79 -26.86
C MET A 276 -17.99 1.74 -28.37
N ARG A 277 -17.41 0.65 -28.88
CA ARG A 277 -17.22 0.47 -30.33
C ARG A 277 -18.49 0.06 -31.05
N ALA A 278 -19.35 -0.72 -30.39
CA ALA A 278 -20.64 -1.13 -30.94
C ALA A 278 -21.69 -0.01 -30.92
N ILE A 279 -21.59 0.91 -29.94
CA ILE A 279 -22.52 2.02 -29.75
C ILE A 279 -21.71 3.33 -29.70
N PRO A 280 -21.50 4.00 -30.84
CA PRO A 280 -20.65 5.19 -30.94
C PRO A 280 -21.05 6.34 -29.99
N GLU A 281 -22.34 6.51 -29.72
CA GLU A 281 -22.89 7.56 -28.86
C GLU A 281 -22.33 7.48 -27.42
N LEU A 282 -21.98 6.28 -26.97
CA LEU A 282 -21.33 6.10 -25.65
C LEU A 282 -19.94 6.72 -25.58
N LYS A 283 -19.24 6.86 -26.72
CA LYS A 283 -17.96 7.57 -26.78
C LYS A 283 -18.16 9.06 -26.59
N ASP A 284 -19.19 9.63 -27.19
CA ASP A 284 -19.51 11.06 -27.09
C ASP A 284 -19.89 11.41 -25.65
N ILE A 285 -20.76 10.61 -25.02
CA ILE A 285 -21.09 10.73 -23.59
C ILE A 285 -19.83 10.66 -22.72
N ARG A 286 -18.92 9.73 -23.00
CA ARG A 286 -17.66 9.62 -22.25
C ARG A 286 -16.77 10.85 -22.47
N ALA A 287 -16.75 11.40 -23.68
CA ALA A 287 -15.99 12.60 -24.02
C ALA A 287 -16.54 13.84 -23.30
N GLU A 288 -17.85 13.96 -23.11
CA GLU A 288 -18.42 15.04 -22.28
C GLU A 288 -18.02 14.91 -20.80
N LEU A 289 -17.78 13.69 -20.34
CA LEU A 289 -17.35 13.38 -18.97
C LEU A 289 -15.82 13.37 -18.78
N ILE A 290 -15.04 14.09 -19.61
CA ILE A 290 -13.56 14.09 -19.57
C ILE A 290 -13.01 14.32 -18.15
N LEU A 291 -13.55 15.28 -17.40
CA LEU A 291 -13.12 15.59 -16.02
C LEU A 291 -13.37 14.42 -15.05
N GLY A 292 -14.32 13.55 -15.37
CA GLY A 292 -14.64 12.35 -14.60
C GLY A 292 -13.66 11.20 -14.84
N PHE A 293 -13.15 11.04 -16.07
CA PHE A 293 -12.37 9.85 -16.49
C PHE A 293 -10.84 10.04 -16.52
N LYS A 294 -10.34 11.29 -16.51
CA LYS A 294 -8.90 11.57 -16.54
C LYS A 294 -8.15 10.85 -15.41
N LYS A 295 -7.01 10.23 -15.77
CA LYS A 295 -6.14 9.50 -14.84
C LYS A 295 -4.98 10.37 -14.34
N THR A 296 -4.41 11.19 -15.23
CA THR A 296 -3.32 12.14 -14.94
C THR A 296 -3.66 13.09 -13.82
N ASN A 297 -4.60 14.00 -14.09
CA ASN A 297 -5.30 14.74 -13.06
C ASN A 297 -6.50 13.89 -12.64
N PHE A 298 -6.47 13.40 -11.41
CA PHE A 298 -7.38 12.39 -10.89
C PHE A 298 -8.84 12.83 -11.08
N GLY A 299 -9.63 12.08 -11.86
CA GLY A 299 -11.01 12.45 -12.16
C GLY A 299 -12.00 12.15 -11.02
N LEU A 300 -12.98 13.04 -10.82
CA LEU A 300 -13.99 12.88 -9.75
C LEU A 300 -14.87 11.63 -9.94
N LEU A 301 -15.17 11.25 -11.18
CA LEU A 301 -15.99 10.06 -11.43
C LEU A 301 -15.20 8.78 -11.10
N ARG A 302 -13.87 8.76 -11.29
CA ARG A 302 -13.00 7.68 -10.79
C ARG A 302 -13.07 7.59 -9.27
N TRP A 303 -13.03 8.73 -8.58
CA TRP A 303 -13.15 8.79 -7.12
C TRP A 303 -14.48 8.22 -6.63
N LEU A 304 -15.60 8.71 -7.16
CA LEU A 304 -16.94 8.26 -6.78
C LEU A 304 -17.17 6.79 -7.11
N HIS A 305 -16.75 6.33 -8.29
CA HIS A 305 -16.85 4.94 -8.68
C HIS A 305 -16.04 4.02 -7.76
N PHE A 306 -14.81 4.41 -7.42
CA PHE A 306 -14.00 3.65 -6.47
C PHE A 306 -14.66 3.60 -5.09
N LEU A 307 -15.17 4.72 -4.57
CA LEU A 307 -15.86 4.75 -3.27
C LEU A 307 -17.12 3.90 -3.26
N ALA A 308 -17.89 3.89 -4.36
CA ALA A 308 -19.05 3.01 -4.53
C ALA A 308 -18.64 1.53 -4.48
N LEU A 309 -17.59 1.14 -5.20
CA LEU A 309 -17.04 -0.22 -5.15
C LEU A 309 -16.55 -0.60 -3.75
N ALA A 310 -15.82 0.29 -3.09
CA ALA A 310 -15.34 0.08 -1.72
C ALA A 310 -16.52 -0.09 -0.75
N TYR A 311 -17.56 0.74 -0.87
CA TYR A 311 -18.76 0.65 -0.05
C TYR A 311 -19.51 -0.66 -0.28
N ILE A 312 -19.69 -1.09 -1.53
CA ILE A 312 -20.28 -2.40 -1.87
C ILE A 312 -19.50 -3.52 -1.20
N CYS A 313 -18.18 -3.56 -1.41
CA CYS A 313 -17.32 -4.61 -0.87
C CYS A 313 -17.37 -4.67 0.66
N VAL A 314 -17.20 -3.53 1.34
CA VAL A 314 -17.20 -3.47 2.81
C VAL A 314 -18.58 -3.80 3.38
N THR A 315 -19.65 -3.37 2.73
CA THR A 315 -21.03 -3.70 3.13
C THR A 315 -21.31 -5.18 3.02
N LEU A 316 -20.93 -5.82 1.90
CA LEU A 316 -21.13 -7.26 1.68
C LEU A 316 -20.27 -8.12 2.62
N LEU A 317 -19.10 -7.62 3.04
CA LEU A 317 -18.24 -8.29 4.01
C LEU A 317 -18.67 -8.08 5.47
N LYS A 318 -19.51 -7.10 5.78
CA LYS A 318 -19.87 -6.77 7.18
C LYS A 318 -20.55 -7.96 7.85
N GLY A 319 -20.04 -8.36 9.01
CA GLY A 319 -20.51 -9.54 9.75
C GLY A 319 -20.03 -10.88 9.17
N ARG A 320 -19.22 -10.85 8.10
CA ARG A 320 -18.67 -12.01 7.39
C ARG A 320 -17.15 -11.92 7.25
N GLU A 321 -16.49 -11.07 8.04
CA GLU A 321 -15.06 -10.80 7.96
C GLU A 321 -14.21 -12.06 8.21
N GLN A 322 -14.75 -13.04 8.93
CA GLN A 322 -14.11 -14.33 9.19
C GLN A 322 -13.82 -15.12 7.91
N ILE A 323 -14.56 -14.88 6.81
CA ILE A 323 -14.30 -15.49 5.50
C ILE A 323 -12.86 -15.21 5.06
N LEU A 324 -12.34 -14.00 5.32
CA LEU A 324 -10.98 -13.62 4.94
C LEU A 324 -9.90 -14.39 5.72
N ARG A 325 -10.24 -15.03 6.84
CA ARG A 325 -9.30 -15.87 7.61
C ARG A 325 -9.14 -17.27 7.00
N HIS A 326 -9.99 -17.64 6.04
CA HIS A 326 -9.93 -18.93 5.38
C HIS A 326 -8.62 -19.14 4.61
N ARG A 327 -8.15 -20.39 4.54
CA ARG A 327 -6.84 -20.75 3.93
C ARG A 327 -6.67 -20.26 2.48
N TYR A 328 -7.77 -20.16 1.72
CA TYR A 328 -7.75 -19.72 0.32
C TYR A 328 -7.42 -18.23 0.14
N PHE A 329 -7.70 -17.38 1.14
CA PHE A 329 -7.40 -15.95 1.06
C PHE A 329 -6.06 -15.58 1.71
N LYS A 330 -5.44 -16.52 2.44
CA LYS A 330 -4.12 -16.31 3.06
C LYS A 330 -3.05 -15.86 2.06
N PRO A 331 -2.94 -16.45 0.85
CA PRO A 331 -1.98 -15.97 -0.16
C PRO A 331 -2.18 -14.49 -0.52
N LEU A 332 -3.43 -14.06 -0.75
CA LEU A 332 -3.75 -12.67 -1.07
C LEU A 332 -3.41 -11.74 0.10
N ILE A 333 -3.81 -12.10 1.32
CA ILE A 333 -3.46 -11.33 2.51
C ILE A 333 -1.94 -11.21 2.67
N LYS A 334 -1.18 -12.27 2.41
CA LYS A 334 0.28 -12.24 2.47
C LYS A 334 0.89 -11.30 1.44
N CYS A 335 0.39 -11.31 0.20
CA CYS A 335 0.78 -10.34 -0.82
C CYS A 335 0.54 -8.89 -0.33
N GLY A 336 -0.63 -8.61 0.25
CA GLY A 336 -0.94 -7.27 0.76
C GLY A 336 -0.11 -6.84 1.96
N GLN A 337 0.28 -7.78 2.83
CA GLN A 337 1.20 -7.54 3.94
C GLN A 337 2.60 -7.12 3.47
N GLN A 338 3.02 -7.63 2.30
CA GLN A 338 4.31 -7.36 1.68
C GLN A 338 4.17 -6.51 0.41
N ALA A 339 3.22 -5.57 0.38
CA ALA A 339 2.85 -4.84 -0.84
C ALA A 339 4.04 -4.19 -1.58
N LEU A 340 4.98 -3.52 -0.90
CA LEU A 340 6.10 -2.86 -1.59
C LEU A 340 7.04 -3.89 -2.28
N PRO A 341 7.61 -4.91 -1.59
CA PRO A 341 8.39 -5.93 -2.27
C PRO A 341 7.63 -6.65 -3.40
N VAL A 342 6.37 -7.02 -3.16
CA VAL A 342 5.55 -7.71 -4.15
C VAL A 342 5.25 -6.82 -5.36
N PHE A 343 5.03 -5.52 -5.15
CA PHE A 343 4.88 -4.54 -6.22
C PHE A 343 6.13 -4.45 -7.10
N LEU A 344 7.32 -4.28 -6.49
CA LEU A 344 8.58 -4.16 -7.23
C LEU A 344 8.88 -5.41 -8.07
N LEU A 345 8.71 -6.60 -7.45
CA LEU A 345 8.87 -7.85 -8.17
C LEU A 345 7.79 -8.01 -9.25
N GLY A 346 6.54 -7.63 -8.96
CA GLY A 346 5.42 -7.69 -9.90
C GLY A 346 5.65 -6.86 -11.14
N MET A 347 6.10 -5.62 -10.99
CA MET A 347 6.42 -4.75 -12.13
C MET A 347 7.60 -5.29 -12.96
N THR A 348 8.60 -5.87 -12.29
CA THR A 348 9.74 -6.51 -12.98
C THR A 348 9.28 -7.75 -13.77
N LEU A 349 8.55 -8.65 -13.11
CA LEU A 349 8.04 -9.88 -13.70
C LEU A 349 6.99 -9.61 -14.78
N SER A 350 6.20 -8.54 -14.68
CA SER A 350 5.21 -8.23 -15.71
C SER A 350 5.87 -7.85 -17.03
N TRP A 351 6.96 -7.08 -16.97
CA TRP A 351 7.75 -6.73 -18.14
C TRP A 351 8.48 -7.94 -18.71
N ILE A 352 9.15 -8.74 -17.86
CA ILE A 352 9.79 -10.00 -18.27
C ILE A 352 8.75 -10.95 -18.89
N GLY A 353 7.55 -11.04 -18.32
CA GLY A 353 6.46 -11.84 -18.87
C GLY A 353 6.07 -11.39 -20.27
N GLY A 354 6.08 -10.09 -20.55
CA GLY A 354 5.91 -9.56 -21.91
C GLY A 354 7.00 -10.00 -22.87
N ILE A 355 8.26 -9.95 -22.44
CA ILE A 355 9.42 -10.43 -23.21
C ILE A 355 9.27 -11.93 -23.51
N VAL A 356 8.93 -12.73 -22.50
CA VAL A 356 8.70 -14.18 -22.67
C VAL A 356 7.58 -14.47 -23.67
N LEU A 357 6.45 -13.75 -23.57
CA LEU A 357 5.33 -13.90 -24.51
C LEU A 357 5.69 -13.53 -25.95
N ASP A 358 6.62 -12.60 -26.15
CA ASP A 358 7.12 -12.27 -27.49
C ASP A 358 7.92 -13.44 -28.09
N GLN A 359 8.46 -14.36 -27.27
CA GLN A 359 9.23 -15.53 -27.74
C GLN A 359 8.37 -16.79 -27.88
N ILE A 360 7.48 -17.06 -26.92
CA ILE A 360 6.68 -18.30 -26.89
C ILE A 360 5.31 -18.17 -27.56
N GLY A 361 4.95 -16.95 -27.97
CA GLY A 361 3.64 -16.63 -28.50
C GLY A 361 2.65 -16.16 -27.43
N ARG A 362 1.55 -15.56 -27.91
CA ARG A 362 0.50 -14.93 -27.10
C ARG A 362 -0.82 -15.70 -27.17
N ASP A 363 -0.72 -17.01 -27.37
CA ASP A 363 -1.85 -17.92 -27.38
C ASP A 363 -2.34 -18.22 -25.94
N ALA A 364 -3.40 -19.01 -25.81
CA ALA A 364 -4.00 -19.31 -24.52
C ALA A 364 -3.00 -19.99 -23.56
N LEU A 365 -2.12 -20.85 -24.07
CA LEU A 365 -1.13 -21.56 -23.26
C LEU A 365 -0.03 -20.61 -22.79
N GLY A 366 0.59 -19.83 -23.69
CA GLY A 366 1.63 -18.86 -23.32
C GLY A 366 1.13 -17.83 -22.29
N LEU A 367 -0.07 -17.28 -22.52
CA LEU A 367 -0.71 -16.35 -21.59
C LEU A 367 -0.98 -16.99 -20.22
N SER A 368 -1.53 -18.22 -20.20
CA SER A 368 -1.82 -18.91 -18.94
C SER A 368 -0.55 -19.22 -18.16
N LEU A 369 0.50 -19.69 -18.85
CA LEU A 369 1.80 -19.96 -18.23
C LEU A 369 2.39 -18.70 -17.60
N VAL A 370 2.47 -17.59 -18.32
CA VAL A 370 3.06 -16.34 -17.80
C VAL A 370 2.25 -15.77 -16.65
N ASN A 371 0.92 -15.75 -16.75
CA ASN A 371 0.08 -15.23 -15.67
C ASN A 371 0.13 -16.10 -14.41
N LEU A 372 -0.05 -17.42 -14.55
CA LEU A 372 -0.10 -18.33 -13.40
C LEU A 372 1.27 -18.48 -12.74
N SER A 373 2.35 -18.57 -13.51
CA SER A 373 3.71 -18.62 -12.96
C SER A 373 4.06 -17.32 -12.26
N GLY A 374 3.80 -16.16 -12.88
CA GLY A 374 4.03 -14.86 -12.28
C GLY A 374 3.25 -14.68 -10.97
N MET A 375 1.96 -15.00 -10.94
CA MET A 375 1.15 -14.95 -9.71
C MET A 375 1.69 -15.90 -8.63
N SER A 376 2.12 -17.10 -9.01
CA SER A 376 2.70 -18.08 -8.07
C SER A 376 4.03 -17.61 -7.48
N ILE A 377 4.91 -17.04 -8.30
CA ILE A 377 6.18 -16.45 -7.87
C ILE A 377 5.92 -15.28 -6.93
N LEU A 378 4.97 -14.40 -7.25
CA LEU A 378 4.62 -13.26 -6.38
C LEU A 378 4.08 -13.71 -5.01
N ILE A 379 3.23 -14.73 -4.99
CA ILE A 379 2.73 -15.32 -3.75
C ILE A 379 3.89 -15.93 -2.95
N GLY A 380 4.71 -16.78 -3.58
CA GLY A 380 5.87 -17.39 -2.93
C GLY A 380 6.82 -16.34 -2.37
N TYR A 381 7.11 -15.28 -3.13
CA TYR A 381 7.94 -14.16 -2.70
C TYR A 381 7.33 -13.40 -1.51
N ALA A 382 6.01 -13.21 -1.47
CA ALA A 382 5.34 -12.62 -0.33
C ALA A 382 5.53 -13.44 0.96
N TYR A 383 5.48 -14.78 0.86
CA TYR A 383 5.79 -15.66 1.99
C TYR A 383 7.25 -15.58 2.39
N LEU A 384 8.18 -15.62 1.42
CA LEU A 384 9.61 -15.47 1.66
C LEU A 384 9.92 -14.16 2.40
N MET A 385 9.39 -13.03 1.92
CA MET A 385 9.58 -11.72 2.56
C MET A 385 8.94 -11.66 3.95
N GLY A 386 7.81 -12.34 4.15
CA GLY A 386 7.21 -12.51 5.47
C GLY A 386 8.13 -13.27 6.43
N TRP A 387 8.70 -14.38 5.96
CA TRP A 387 9.66 -15.20 6.71
C TRP A 387 10.94 -14.42 7.02
N VAL A 388 11.61 -13.82 6.04
CA VAL A 388 12.80 -12.96 6.23
C VAL A 388 12.56 -11.88 7.28
N LYS A 389 11.42 -11.18 7.23
CA LYS A 389 11.08 -10.13 8.21
C LYS A 389 10.82 -10.66 9.62
N SER A 390 10.43 -11.92 9.77
CA SER A 390 10.31 -12.55 11.09
C SER A 390 11.65 -12.84 11.76
N SER A 391 12.78 -12.63 11.06
CA SER A 391 14.14 -12.90 11.56
C SER A 391 14.24 -14.32 12.16
N PRO A 392 13.96 -15.38 11.38
CA PRO A 392 13.95 -16.76 11.86
C PRO A 392 15.30 -17.16 12.48
N TRP A 393 16.40 -16.57 12.00
CA TRP A 393 17.75 -16.73 12.54
C TRP A 393 17.98 -16.05 13.91
N ARG A 394 17.03 -15.24 14.44
CA ARG A 394 17.11 -14.64 15.78
C ARG A 394 16.38 -15.46 16.86
N GLN A 395 15.75 -16.58 16.53
CA GLN A 395 14.95 -17.38 17.49
C GLN A 395 15.73 -18.45 18.28
N THR A 396 17.07 -18.38 18.32
CA THR A 396 17.89 -19.21 19.21
C THR A 396 18.44 -18.38 20.37
N GLY A 397 17.63 -18.15 21.41
CA GLY A 397 18.15 -17.57 22.67
C GLY A 397 17.18 -16.73 23.50
N ASN A 398 16.02 -17.27 23.87
CA ASN A 398 15.33 -16.97 25.12
C ASN A 398 14.02 -17.76 25.16
N LYS A 399 14.11 -19.05 25.51
CA LYS A 399 12.97 -19.64 26.22
C LYS A 399 12.95 -18.95 27.57
N PRO A 400 11.88 -18.21 27.94
CA PRO A 400 11.74 -17.81 29.33
C PRO A 400 11.77 -19.10 30.15
N VAL A 401 12.70 -19.17 31.10
CA VAL A 401 12.62 -20.17 32.17
C VAL A 401 11.21 -20.01 32.73
N GLN A 402 10.35 -21.01 32.50
CA GLN A 402 9.11 -21.10 33.23
C GLN A 402 9.53 -21.18 34.68
N SER A 403 9.40 -20.07 35.42
CA SER A 403 9.42 -20.11 36.86
C SER A 403 8.25 -21.00 37.23
N VAL A 404 8.55 -22.26 37.54
CA VAL A 404 7.60 -23.18 38.14
C VAL A 404 7.19 -22.53 39.44
N ALA A 405 6.03 -21.86 39.44
CA ALA A 405 5.40 -21.45 40.68
C ALA A 405 5.12 -22.74 41.46
N PRO A 406 5.50 -22.84 42.75
CA PRO A 406 5.19 -24.02 43.53
C PRO A 406 3.67 -24.23 43.51
N SER A 407 3.28 -25.46 43.20
CA SER A 407 1.89 -25.88 43.12
C SER A 407 1.20 -25.60 44.45
N ASN A 408 -0.03 -25.08 44.39
CA ASN A 408 -0.89 -24.74 45.53
C ASN A 408 -1.26 -25.95 46.45
N LYS A 409 -0.63 -27.11 46.26
CA LYS A 409 -0.72 -28.28 47.15
C LYS A 409 0.23 -28.22 48.36
N ASP A 410 1.25 -27.36 48.35
CA ASP A 410 2.20 -27.25 49.47
C ASP A 410 1.77 -26.24 50.55
N LEU A 411 0.69 -25.49 50.34
CA LEU A 411 0.15 -24.49 51.28
C LEU A 411 -0.92 -25.04 52.25
N ASN A 412 -1.29 -26.33 52.12
CA ASN A 412 -2.33 -26.98 52.96
C ASN A 412 -1.80 -28.15 53.79
N ARG A 413 -0.51 -28.18 54.13
CA ARG A 413 -0.02 -29.09 55.17
C ARG A 413 -0.40 -28.53 56.55
N PRO A 414 -1.14 -29.28 57.39
CA PRO A 414 -1.43 -28.84 58.74
C PRO A 414 -0.12 -28.69 59.52
N VAL A 415 0.04 -27.55 60.18
CA VAL A 415 1.11 -27.27 61.14
C VAL A 415 0.97 -28.29 62.27
N ALA A 416 1.97 -29.16 62.44
CA ALA A 416 2.03 -30.03 63.60
C ALA A 416 2.13 -29.15 64.87
N GLN A 417 1.19 -29.34 65.80
CA GLN A 417 1.28 -28.75 67.13
C GLN A 417 2.50 -29.36 67.86
N PRO A 418 3.30 -28.55 68.57
CA PRO A 418 4.33 -29.08 69.44
C PRO A 418 3.68 -29.79 70.63
N ALA A 419 4.11 -31.03 70.89
CA ALA A 419 3.88 -31.70 72.15
C ALA A 419 4.88 -31.14 73.18
N GLU A 420 4.32 -30.71 74.32
CA GLU A 420 4.91 -30.34 75.63
C GLU A 420 6.27 -29.61 75.68
#